data_AF-A0A9N8WLI7-F1
#
_entry.id   AF-A0A9N8WLI7-F1
#
_cell.length_a   1.000
_cell.length_b   1.000
_cell.length_c   1.000
_cell.angle_alpha   90.00
_cell.angle_beta   90.00
_cell.angle_gamma   90.00
#
_symmetry.space_group_name_H-M   'P 1'
#
loop_
_entity.id
_entity.type
_entity.pdbx_description
1 polymer ?
#
loop_
_entity_poly.entity_id
_entity_poly.type
_entity_poly.pdbx_seq_one_letter_code
_entity_poly.pdbx_strand_id
1 'polypeptide(L)'
;VVHLPSFFEELKVLEEKGLNTSGRLLISDRAHLVFDFHQIVDGLKEKELGRSRSGLRVHHLSNHEAFAEKFRQLVENRRKRYGYFEYDVEGEIEPNALMLDLDFGTYPFVTSSNTTIGGVSTGLGIPPTKIDKVIGVVKAYTTRVGGGPFPTELTDEKGEYLQRVGAEYGATTGRKRSLNLTKLDVLDNLNELKVATAYCIDGKPLESFPADLDILEKVTIQYEVLQGWKYDISKCRRFSELPENAQKYVKFIENYLGVPSKSQF
;
A
#
# COMPACT_ATOMS: atom_id res chain seq x y z
N VAL A 1 -4.33 -4.62 12.15
CA VAL A 1 -4.12 -4.72 13.63
C VAL A 1 -4.55 -3.40 14.26
N VAL A 2 -4.58 -3.24 15.60
CA VAL A 2 -5.01 -1.98 16.25
C VAL A 2 -3.98 -1.50 17.27
N HIS A 3 -3.47 -0.28 17.09
CA HIS A 3 -2.64 0.41 18.08
C HIS A 3 -3.51 1.38 18.89
N LEU A 4 -3.75 1.08 20.18
CA LEU A 4 -4.72 1.83 20.98
C LEU A 4 -4.34 3.30 21.21
N PRO A 5 -3.07 3.69 21.48
CA PRO A 5 -2.70 5.09 21.64
C PRO A 5 -3.04 5.95 20.41
N SER A 6 -2.53 5.56 19.23
CA SER A 6 -2.77 6.28 17.98
C SER A 6 -4.25 6.30 17.58
N PHE A 7 -4.98 5.22 17.88
CA PHE A 7 -6.43 5.16 17.66
C PHE A 7 -7.20 6.20 18.47
N PHE A 8 -6.89 6.37 19.77
CA PHE A 8 -7.54 7.40 20.58
C PHE A 8 -7.06 8.82 20.25
N GLU A 9 -5.82 8.99 19.79
CA GLU A 9 -5.32 10.25 19.25
C GLU A 9 -6.03 10.67 17.97
N GLU A 10 -6.24 9.74 17.02
CA GLU A 10 -7.01 9.98 15.80
C GLU A 10 -8.46 10.38 16.12
N LEU A 11 -9.13 9.66 17.04
CA LEU A 11 -10.47 10.02 17.51
C LEU A 11 -10.52 11.44 18.10
N LYS A 12 -9.57 11.81 18.96
CA LYS A 12 -9.47 13.15 19.54
C LYS A 12 -9.29 14.23 18.45
N VAL A 13 -8.45 13.97 17.44
CA VAL A 13 -8.24 14.89 16.30
C VAL A 13 -9.49 15.03 15.41
N LEU A 14 -10.37 14.02 15.37
CA LEU A 14 -11.67 14.11 14.69
C LEU A 14 -12.69 14.90 15.53
N GLU A 15 -12.72 14.69 16.85
CA GLU A 15 -13.63 15.38 17.77
C GLU A 15 -13.28 16.85 17.95
N GLU A 16 -11.99 17.22 17.97
CA GLU A 16 -11.51 18.60 17.91
C GLU A 16 -11.91 19.32 16.60
N LYS A 17 -12.17 18.57 15.53
CA LYS A 17 -12.74 19.07 14.26
C LYS A 17 -14.27 19.04 14.23
N GLY A 18 -14.92 18.76 15.37
CA GLY A 18 -16.38 18.74 15.52
C GLY A 18 -17.08 17.46 15.01
N LEU A 19 -16.34 16.39 14.70
CA LEU A 19 -16.92 15.14 14.22
C LEU A 19 -17.25 14.21 15.39
N ASN A 20 -18.53 13.98 15.66
CA ASN A 20 -18.96 13.00 16.66
C ASN A 20 -18.58 11.57 16.23
N THR A 21 -17.74 10.89 17.03
CA THR A 21 -17.32 9.49 16.82
C THR A 21 -18.17 8.48 17.58
N SER A 22 -18.84 8.92 18.65
CA SER A 22 -19.54 8.07 19.62
C SER A 22 -20.72 7.33 18.99
N GLY A 23 -20.84 6.04 19.31
CA GLY A 23 -21.86 5.14 18.76
C GLY A 23 -21.73 4.82 17.26
N ARG A 24 -20.75 5.40 16.55
CA ARG A 24 -20.56 5.23 15.09
C ARG A 24 -19.41 4.30 14.70
N LEU A 25 -18.62 3.84 15.67
CA LEU A 25 -17.43 3.03 15.46
C LEU A 25 -17.52 1.73 16.26
N LEU A 26 -17.27 0.60 15.60
CA LEU A 26 -17.30 -0.74 16.17
C LEU A 26 -15.93 -1.41 15.97
N ILE A 27 -15.36 -1.95 17.06
CA ILE A 27 -14.07 -2.66 17.02
C ILE A 27 -14.34 -4.16 17.19
N SER A 28 -13.73 -4.98 16.34
CA SER A 28 -13.80 -6.44 16.48
C SER A 28 -13.07 -6.92 17.74
N ASP A 29 -13.75 -7.72 18.57
CA ASP A 29 -13.20 -8.41 19.73
C ASP A 29 -11.99 -9.30 19.37
N ARG A 30 -11.96 -9.80 18.13
CA ARG A 30 -10.91 -10.66 17.56
C ARG A 30 -9.72 -9.88 17.02
N ALA A 31 -9.77 -8.55 16.91
CA ALA A 31 -8.66 -7.76 16.41
C ALA A 31 -7.42 -7.90 17.30
N HIS A 32 -6.25 -8.08 16.69
CA HIS A 32 -4.97 -8.14 17.41
C HIS A 32 -4.47 -6.76 17.79
N LEU A 33 -3.97 -6.64 19.03
CA LEU A 33 -3.43 -5.42 19.59
C LEU A 33 -1.95 -5.26 19.22
N VAL A 34 -1.63 -4.11 18.65
CA VAL A 34 -0.26 -3.57 18.59
C VAL A 34 0.03 -2.89 19.92
N PHE A 35 1.30 -2.92 20.32
CA PHE A 35 1.82 -2.13 21.42
C PHE A 35 3.17 -1.57 20.98
N ASP A 36 3.63 -0.55 21.67
CA ASP A 36 4.90 0.16 21.53
C ASP A 36 6.08 -0.83 21.38
N PHE A 37 6.09 -1.94 22.13
CA PHE A 37 7.17 -2.94 22.04
C PHE A 37 7.10 -3.84 20.79
N HIS A 38 5.94 -4.00 20.13
CA HIS A 38 5.86 -4.72 18.85
C HIS A 38 6.52 -3.87 17.77
N GLN A 39 6.03 -2.64 17.67
CA GLN A 39 6.60 -1.54 16.91
C GLN A 39 8.14 -1.49 17.04
N ILE A 40 8.69 -1.34 18.26
CA ILE A 40 10.15 -1.29 18.43
C ILE A 40 10.85 -2.61 18.03
N VAL A 41 10.26 -3.77 18.33
CA VAL A 41 10.82 -5.08 17.91
C VAL A 41 10.89 -5.22 16.39
N ASP A 42 9.94 -4.66 15.65
CA ASP A 42 9.88 -4.78 14.20
C ASP A 42 10.95 -3.91 13.51
N GLY A 43 11.40 -2.81 14.15
CA GLY A 43 12.56 -2.03 13.70
C GLY A 43 13.92 -2.73 13.82
N LEU A 44 14.02 -3.80 14.62
CA LEU A 44 15.26 -4.58 14.81
C LEU A 44 15.38 -5.79 13.86
N LYS A 45 14.42 -5.95 12.95
CA LYS A 45 13.96 -7.28 12.51
C LYS A 45 14.38 -7.66 11.09
N GLU A 46 15.27 -6.90 10.46
CA GLU A 46 15.81 -7.20 9.12
C GLU A 46 16.51 -8.56 8.99
N LYS A 47 16.72 -9.31 10.08
CA LYS A 47 17.50 -10.57 10.09
C LYS A 47 16.82 -11.82 10.62
N GLU A 48 15.63 -11.77 11.23
CA GLU A 48 14.93 -13.00 11.69
C GLU A 48 13.40 -12.96 11.55
N LEU A 49 12.88 -13.92 10.77
CA LEU A 49 11.45 -14.17 10.60
C LEU A 49 11.01 -15.38 11.44
N GLY A 50 9.96 -15.21 12.25
CA GLY A 50 9.40 -16.30 13.06
C GLY A 50 7.94 -16.07 13.45
N ARG A 51 7.06 -17.00 13.05
CA ARG A 51 5.63 -16.99 13.38
C ARG A 51 5.40 -17.37 14.85
N SER A 52 4.52 -16.65 15.55
CA SER A 52 4.07 -16.98 16.90
C SER A 52 2.56 -16.79 17.05
N ARG A 53 1.91 -17.59 17.90
CA ARG A 53 0.48 -17.47 18.25
C ARG A 53 0.25 -16.71 19.57
N SER A 54 1.29 -16.08 20.13
CA SER A 54 1.30 -15.44 21.45
C SER A 54 0.72 -14.01 21.50
N GLY A 55 0.04 -13.55 20.45
CA GLY A 55 -0.47 -12.18 20.36
C GLY A 55 -1.69 -11.90 21.23
N LEU A 56 -1.78 -10.67 21.76
CA LEU A 56 -2.97 -10.18 22.46
C LEU A 56 -4.02 -9.64 21.46
N ARG A 57 -5.26 -9.54 21.93
CA ARG A 57 -6.46 -9.23 21.15
C ARG A 57 -7.43 -8.42 21.99
N VAL A 58 -8.30 -7.63 21.35
CA VAL A 58 -9.26 -6.73 22.02
C VAL A 58 -10.08 -7.43 23.11
N HIS A 59 -10.59 -8.65 22.88
CA HIS A 59 -11.35 -9.40 23.88
C HIS A 59 -10.58 -9.63 25.20
N HIS A 60 -9.26 -9.74 25.18
CA HIS A 60 -8.46 -9.94 26.39
C HIS A 60 -8.54 -8.75 27.36
N LEU A 61 -8.84 -7.54 26.87
CA LEU A 61 -9.02 -6.35 27.70
C LEU A 61 -10.18 -6.49 28.71
N SER A 62 -11.15 -7.38 28.43
CA SER A 62 -12.26 -7.67 29.35
C SER A 62 -11.84 -8.38 30.64
N ASN A 63 -10.63 -8.93 30.71
CA ASN A 63 -10.06 -9.53 31.93
C ASN A 63 -8.64 -8.99 32.15
N HIS A 64 -8.53 -7.94 32.98
CA HIS A 64 -7.26 -7.27 33.27
C HIS A 64 -6.18 -8.19 33.88
N GLU A 65 -6.55 -9.19 34.69
CA GLU A 65 -5.58 -10.09 35.30
C GLU A 65 -4.93 -11.01 34.25
N ALA A 66 -5.77 -11.70 33.46
CA ALA A 66 -5.32 -12.57 32.38
C ALA A 66 -4.64 -11.80 31.23
N PHE A 67 -5.03 -10.54 31.01
CA PHE A 67 -4.31 -9.63 30.12
C PHE A 67 -2.91 -9.31 30.65
N ALA A 68 -2.80 -8.89 31.91
CA ALA A 68 -1.54 -8.46 32.50
C ALA A 68 -0.54 -9.62 32.67
N GLU A 69 -1.00 -10.84 32.93
CA GLU A 69 -0.14 -12.04 32.91
C GLU A 69 0.46 -12.27 31.51
N LYS A 70 -0.39 -12.39 30.49
CA LYS A 70 0.01 -12.63 29.09
C LYS A 70 0.87 -11.50 28.53
N PHE A 71 0.59 -10.25 28.89
CA PHE A 71 1.39 -9.09 28.47
C PHE A 71 2.82 -9.18 29.02
N ARG A 72 2.98 -9.49 30.31
CA ARG A 72 4.32 -9.67 30.92
C ARG A 72 5.09 -10.80 30.24
N GLN A 73 4.46 -11.96 30.04
CA GLN A 73 5.05 -13.10 29.32
C GLN A 73 5.46 -12.71 27.89
N LEU A 74 4.63 -11.94 27.18
CA LEU A 74 4.92 -11.50 25.80
C LEU A 74 6.12 -10.54 25.75
N VAL A 75 6.18 -9.55 26.65
CA VAL A 75 7.32 -8.61 26.76
C VAL A 75 8.60 -9.33 27.17
N GLU A 76 8.54 -10.25 28.13
CA GLU A 76 9.70 -11.03 28.57
C GLU A 76 10.27 -11.89 27.43
N ASN A 77 9.40 -12.56 26.67
CA ASN A 77 9.81 -13.36 25.51
C ASN A 77 10.38 -12.52 24.36
N ARG A 78 10.01 -11.24 24.22
CA ARG A 78 10.65 -10.31 23.28
C ARG A 78 11.99 -9.81 23.80
N ARG A 79 12.10 -9.40 25.07
CA ARG A 79 13.37 -8.99 25.70
C ARG A 79 14.43 -10.09 25.62
N LYS A 80 14.06 -11.35 25.90
CA LYS A 80 14.94 -12.53 25.76
C LYS A 80 15.46 -12.76 24.34
N ARG A 81 14.83 -12.20 23.30
CA ARG A 81 15.23 -12.36 21.90
C ARG A 81 15.94 -11.12 21.32
N TYR A 82 15.58 -9.91 21.76
CA TYR A 82 15.99 -8.67 21.08
C TYR A 82 16.62 -7.59 21.98
N GLY A 83 16.71 -7.78 23.31
CA GLY A 83 17.39 -6.83 24.21
C GLY A 83 16.58 -5.57 24.58
N TYR A 84 17.25 -4.41 24.53
CA TYR A 84 16.70 -3.06 24.82
C TYR A 84 16.91 -2.16 23.59
N PHE A 85 16.00 -1.21 23.33
CA PHE A 85 15.79 -0.70 21.98
C PHE A 85 15.07 0.68 21.88
N GLU A 86 15.21 1.35 20.72
CA GLU A 86 14.55 2.61 20.30
C GLU A 86 14.02 2.48 18.85
N TYR A 87 13.22 3.44 18.34
CA TYR A 87 12.25 3.18 17.25
C TYR A 87 11.88 4.36 16.32
N ASP A 88 11.40 4.03 15.11
CA ASP A 88 10.81 4.92 14.07
C ASP A 88 9.34 4.51 13.80
N VAL A 89 8.39 5.38 14.17
CA VAL A 89 6.95 5.09 14.24
C VAL A 89 6.27 4.95 12.87
N GLU A 90 6.85 5.56 11.84
CA GLU A 90 6.08 6.12 10.73
C GLU A 90 6.03 5.25 9.47
N GLY A 91 6.35 3.95 9.60
CA GLY A 91 6.41 3.01 8.49
C GLY A 91 5.10 2.27 8.15
N GLU A 92 4.16 2.14 9.10
CA GLU A 92 3.00 1.24 8.94
C GLU A 92 1.65 1.93 8.63
N ILE A 93 1.59 3.28 8.65
CA ILE A 93 0.32 4.03 8.53
C ILE A 93 0.01 4.41 7.06
N GLU A 94 0.03 3.43 6.16
CA GLU A 94 -0.39 3.61 4.76
C GLU A 94 -1.26 2.43 4.25
N PRO A 95 -2.26 2.69 3.37
CA PRO A 95 -3.10 1.64 2.80
C PRO A 95 -2.31 0.79 1.81
N ASN A 96 -1.90 -0.41 2.24
CA ASN A 96 -1.09 -1.33 1.45
C ASN A 96 -1.81 -1.82 0.17
N ALA A 97 -1.05 -1.99 -0.92
CA ALA A 97 -1.54 -2.44 -2.23
C ALA A 97 -1.20 -3.92 -2.51
N LEU A 98 -1.70 -4.46 -3.64
CA LEU A 98 -1.51 -5.87 -4.05
C LEU A 98 -0.03 -6.28 -4.11
N MET A 99 0.86 -5.43 -4.65
CA MET A 99 2.29 -5.72 -4.74
C MET A 99 3.02 -5.74 -3.39
N LEU A 100 2.31 -5.44 -2.30
CA LEU A 100 2.77 -5.55 -0.92
C LEU A 100 2.06 -6.69 -0.14
N ASP A 101 1.23 -7.52 -0.79
CA ASP A 101 0.62 -8.69 -0.14
C ASP A 101 1.69 -9.67 0.36
N LEU A 102 1.53 -10.22 1.55
CA LEU A 102 2.45 -11.20 2.14
C LEU A 102 2.73 -12.41 1.24
N ASP A 103 1.72 -12.90 0.51
CA ASP A 103 1.80 -14.13 -0.30
C ASP A 103 1.93 -13.84 -1.83
N PHE A 104 1.57 -12.63 -2.29
CA PHE A 104 1.53 -12.27 -3.73
C PHE A 104 2.36 -11.03 -4.12
N GLY A 105 2.95 -10.33 -3.17
CA GLY A 105 3.80 -9.15 -3.41
C GLY A 105 5.27 -9.49 -3.68
N THR A 106 6.13 -8.47 -3.77
CA THR A 106 7.58 -8.64 -4.02
C THR A 106 8.36 -9.06 -2.76
N TYR A 107 8.02 -10.22 -2.20
CA TYR A 107 8.59 -10.78 -0.96
C TYR A 107 10.13 -10.84 -1.03
N PRO A 108 10.87 -10.43 0.03
CA PRO A 108 10.40 -10.08 1.37
C PRO A 108 9.95 -8.62 1.53
N PHE A 109 9.95 -7.82 0.48
CA PHE A 109 9.64 -6.38 0.51
C PHE A 109 8.11 -6.12 0.45
N VAL A 110 7.39 -6.72 1.40
CA VAL A 110 5.92 -6.78 1.50
C VAL A 110 5.45 -6.46 2.93
N THR A 111 4.15 -6.18 3.12
CA THR A 111 3.58 -6.06 4.47
C THR A 111 3.35 -7.45 5.09
N SER A 112 3.22 -7.51 6.42
CA SER A 112 3.00 -8.75 7.18
C SER A 112 1.56 -9.31 7.08
N SER A 113 0.79 -8.89 6.08
CA SER A 113 -0.64 -9.18 5.94
C SER A 113 -1.08 -9.33 4.48
N ASN A 114 -2.24 -9.96 4.25
CA ASN A 114 -2.83 -10.04 2.91
C ASN A 114 -3.61 -8.75 2.58
N THR A 115 -3.29 -8.16 1.44
CA THR A 115 -3.87 -6.93 0.88
C THR A 115 -4.79 -7.25 -0.30
N THR A 116 -4.68 -8.46 -0.86
CA THR A 116 -5.57 -9.04 -1.87
C THR A 116 -6.96 -9.35 -1.32
N ILE A 117 -7.90 -9.63 -2.23
CA ILE A 117 -9.32 -9.85 -1.92
C ILE A 117 -9.58 -11.01 -0.93
N GLY A 118 -8.66 -11.97 -0.81
CA GLY A 118 -8.71 -13.02 0.22
C GLY A 118 -8.71 -12.46 1.65
N GLY A 119 -7.96 -11.37 1.88
CA GLY A 119 -7.89 -10.66 3.16
C GLY A 119 -9.24 -10.09 3.62
N VAL A 120 -10.16 -9.78 2.70
CA VAL A 120 -11.52 -9.33 3.03
C VAL A 120 -12.34 -10.46 3.63
N SER A 121 -12.29 -11.66 3.04
CA SER A 121 -13.02 -12.82 3.54
C SER A 121 -12.47 -13.31 4.89
N THR A 122 -11.14 -13.41 5.02
CA THR A 122 -10.49 -13.87 6.26
C THR A 122 -10.51 -12.83 7.38
N GLY A 123 -10.38 -11.54 7.05
CA GLY A 123 -10.37 -10.44 8.00
C GLY A 123 -11.75 -10.07 8.56
N LEU A 124 -12.79 -10.09 7.71
CA LEU A 124 -14.17 -9.80 8.13
C LEU A 124 -14.98 -11.04 8.55
N GLY A 125 -14.50 -12.24 8.21
CA GLY A 125 -15.21 -13.50 8.46
C GLY A 125 -16.44 -13.72 7.56
N ILE A 126 -16.48 -13.07 6.39
CA ILE A 126 -17.57 -13.21 5.41
C ILE A 126 -17.27 -14.32 4.40
N PRO A 127 -18.29 -15.03 3.87
CA PRO A 127 -18.09 -15.96 2.75
C PRO A 127 -17.62 -15.21 1.48
N PRO A 128 -16.69 -15.78 0.69
CA PRO A 128 -16.28 -15.19 -0.59
C PRO A 128 -17.45 -14.95 -1.56
N THR A 129 -18.51 -15.77 -1.46
CA THR A 129 -19.77 -15.64 -2.21
C THR A 129 -20.65 -14.44 -1.80
N LYS A 130 -20.14 -13.55 -0.93
CA LYS A 130 -20.74 -12.25 -0.58
C LYS A 130 -19.93 -11.05 -1.07
N ILE A 131 -18.94 -11.27 -1.93
CA ILE A 131 -18.15 -10.21 -2.57
C ILE A 131 -18.72 -9.97 -3.96
N ASP A 132 -19.75 -9.10 -4.04
CA ASP A 132 -20.47 -8.84 -5.30
C ASP A 132 -19.67 -7.98 -6.30
N LYS A 133 -18.70 -7.20 -5.82
CA LYS A 133 -17.93 -6.24 -6.62
C LYS A 133 -16.58 -5.93 -5.97
N VAL A 134 -15.52 -5.96 -6.77
CA VAL A 134 -14.18 -5.44 -6.43
C VAL A 134 -13.90 -4.20 -7.27
N ILE A 135 -13.14 -3.23 -6.73
CA ILE A 135 -12.66 -2.06 -7.47
C ILE A 135 -11.14 -1.99 -7.25
N GLY A 136 -10.37 -2.17 -8.33
CA GLY A 136 -8.93 -1.93 -8.32
C GLY A 136 -8.62 -0.44 -8.45
N VAL A 137 -7.53 0.01 -7.82
CA VAL A 137 -7.07 1.40 -7.87
C VAL A 137 -5.58 1.35 -8.26
N VAL A 138 -5.26 1.73 -9.51
CA VAL A 138 -4.02 1.34 -10.23
C VAL A 138 -3.37 2.56 -10.89
N LYS A 139 -2.39 3.21 -10.26
CA LYS A 139 -2.00 4.60 -10.61
C LYS A 139 -1.48 4.76 -12.05
N ALA A 140 -1.79 5.91 -12.65
CA ALA A 140 -1.30 6.37 -13.96
C ALA A 140 0.25 6.50 -14.08
N TYR A 141 0.98 6.33 -12.98
CA TYR A 141 2.41 6.07 -12.93
C TYR A 141 2.68 5.14 -11.75
N THR A 142 3.43 4.05 -11.95
CA THR A 142 3.76 3.07 -10.91
C THR A 142 4.75 3.67 -9.92
N THR A 143 4.62 3.34 -8.64
CA THR A 143 5.32 4.02 -7.54
C THR A 143 5.49 3.15 -6.30
N ARG A 144 6.55 3.38 -5.52
CA ARG A 144 7.00 2.47 -4.44
C ARG A 144 7.68 3.20 -3.28
N VAL A 145 7.71 2.56 -2.11
CA VAL A 145 8.41 3.02 -0.89
C VAL A 145 9.09 1.80 -0.26
N GLY A 146 10.30 1.97 0.28
CA GLY A 146 11.13 0.88 0.79
C GLY A 146 11.99 0.20 -0.29
N GLY A 147 12.88 -0.70 0.13
CA GLY A 147 13.83 -1.41 -0.75
C GLY A 147 13.19 -2.50 -1.61
N GLY A 148 13.98 -3.05 -2.54
CA GLY A 148 13.59 -4.14 -3.44
C GLY A 148 13.26 -3.69 -4.87
N PRO A 149 13.02 -4.63 -5.80
CA PRO A 149 13.07 -4.34 -7.23
C PRO A 149 11.91 -3.45 -7.71
N PHE A 150 12.22 -2.52 -8.60
CA PHE A 150 11.23 -1.63 -9.21
C PHE A 150 11.54 -1.42 -10.71
N PRO A 151 11.15 -2.35 -11.61
CA PRO A 151 11.62 -2.36 -13.00
C PRO A 151 11.20 -1.17 -13.89
N THR A 152 10.25 -0.35 -13.41
CA THR A 152 9.81 0.88 -14.11
C THR A 152 10.17 2.14 -13.32
N GLU A 153 11.21 2.07 -12.48
CA GLU A 153 11.74 3.23 -11.78
C GLU A 153 12.29 4.27 -12.76
N LEU A 154 12.08 5.56 -12.44
CA LEU A 154 12.63 6.68 -13.17
C LEU A 154 13.58 7.44 -12.26
N THR A 155 14.87 7.29 -12.50
CA THR A 155 15.96 7.99 -11.79
C THR A 155 16.40 9.28 -12.51
N ASP A 156 15.56 9.79 -13.42
CA ASP A 156 15.80 10.95 -14.28
C ASP A 156 14.91 12.16 -13.90
N GLU A 157 15.02 13.24 -14.67
CA GLU A 157 14.20 14.44 -14.52
C GLU A 157 12.68 14.18 -14.59
N LYS A 158 12.25 13.10 -15.27
CA LYS A 158 10.83 12.72 -15.33
C LYS A 158 10.39 12.08 -14.01
N GLY A 159 11.24 11.26 -13.39
CA GLY A 159 11.04 10.77 -12.02
C GLY A 159 10.90 11.91 -11.00
N GLU A 160 11.81 12.89 -11.05
CA GLU A 160 11.74 14.08 -10.19
C GLU A 160 10.50 14.94 -10.46
N TYR A 161 10.10 15.09 -11.73
CA TYR A 161 8.89 15.80 -12.13
C TYR A 161 7.63 15.14 -11.54
N LEU A 162 7.45 13.83 -11.75
CA LEU A 162 6.29 13.06 -11.25
C LEU A 162 6.20 13.13 -9.72
N GLN A 163 7.34 13.02 -9.04
CA GLN A 163 7.43 13.12 -7.58
C GLN A 163 7.02 14.49 -7.06
N ARG A 164 7.54 15.57 -7.68
CA ARG A 164 7.25 16.96 -7.27
C ARG A 164 5.80 17.33 -7.56
N VAL A 165 5.31 17.06 -8.76
CA VAL A 165 3.95 17.46 -9.19
C VAL A 165 2.89 16.59 -8.53
N GLY A 166 3.15 15.30 -8.33
CA GLY A 166 2.29 14.42 -7.55
C GLY A 166 2.33 14.64 -6.03
N ALA A 167 3.07 15.64 -5.54
CA ALA A 167 3.28 15.93 -4.10
C ALA A 167 3.68 14.68 -3.29
N GLU A 168 4.57 13.85 -3.86
CA GLU A 168 4.88 12.52 -3.36
C GLU A 168 5.91 12.57 -2.20
N TYR A 169 5.49 13.07 -1.04
CA TYR A 169 6.31 13.18 0.18
C TYR A 169 5.62 12.57 1.40
N GLY A 170 6.40 11.94 2.28
CA GLY A 170 5.95 11.31 3.52
C GLY A 170 5.38 12.33 4.50
N ALA A 171 4.17 12.05 5.03
CA ALA A 171 3.43 12.99 5.87
C ALA A 171 4.18 13.39 7.15
N THR A 172 4.96 12.47 7.71
CA THR A 172 5.66 12.66 8.99
C THR A 172 7.18 12.68 8.83
N THR A 173 7.74 11.81 7.98
CA THR A 173 9.19 11.62 7.82
C THR A 173 9.82 12.44 6.70
N GLY A 174 9.02 13.09 5.83
CA GLY A 174 9.50 13.76 4.62
C GLY A 174 10.15 12.84 3.58
N ARG A 175 10.25 11.52 3.83
CA ARG A 175 10.76 10.52 2.88
C ARG A 175 10.02 10.67 1.54
N LYS A 176 10.76 10.68 0.43
CA LYS A 176 10.19 10.65 -0.93
C LYS A 176 9.22 9.46 -1.02
N ARG A 177 7.91 9.74 -1.09
CA ARG A 177 6.82 8.76 -1.19
C ARG A 177 6.63 8.36 -2.65
N SER A 178 5.63 7.51 -2.93
CA SER A 178 4.68 7.83 -4.00
C SER A 178 3.44 6.87 -4.13
N LEU A 179 2.22 7.43 -4.26
CA LEU A 179 0.89 6.75 -4.37
C LEU A 179 -0.14 7.70 -5.06
N ASN A 180 -1.35 7.42 -5.59
CA ASN A 180 -2.22 6.27 -5.90
C ASN A 180 -3.13 6.68 -7.12
N LEU A 181 -3.91 5.81 -7.81
CA LEU A 181 -4.82 6.25 -8.91
C LEU A 181 -5.89 7.20 -8.40
N THR A 182 -6.37 8.12 -9.24
CA THR A 182 -6.15 9.59 -9.08
C THR A 182 -4.81 10.00 -9.73
N LYS A 183 -4.48 11.30 -9.70
CA LYS A 183 -3.22 11.85 -10.23
C LYS A 183 -2.98 11.63 -11.73
N LEU A 184 -4.05 11.60 -12.54
CA LEU A 184 -3.93 11.63 -14.01
C LEU A 184 -3.43 13.01 -14.48
N ASP A 185 -3.85 14.04 -13.76
CA ASP A 185 -3.44 15.45 -13.79
C ASP A 185 -1.92 15.66 -13.63
N VAL A 186 -1.22 14.75 -12.96
CA VAL A 186 0.24 14.80 -12.85
C VAL A 186 0.94 14.55 -14.20
N LEU A 187 0.23 14.01 -15.20
CA LEU A 187 0.75 13.78 -16.55
C LEU A 187 0.54 14.97 -17.51
N ASP A 188 -0.17 16.02 -17.07
CA ASP A 188 -0.73 17.10 -17.90
C ASP A 188 0.25 17.94 -18.74
N ASN A 189 1.55 17.77 -18.53
CA ASN A 189 2.59 18.50 -19.25
C ASN A 189 3.66 17.60 -19.88
N LEU A 190 3.45 16.28 -19.96
CA LEU A 190 4.41 15.35 -20.55
C LEU A 190 4.20 15.23 -22.07
N ASN A 191 5.29 15.22 -22.85
CA ASN A 191 5.22 15.03 -24.31
C ASN A 191 4.84 13.58 -24.68
N GLU A 192 5.34 12.63 -23.90
CA GLU A 192 5.29 11.20 -24.14
C GLU A 192 5.09 10.47 -22.80
N LEU A 193 4.31 9.39 -22.82
CA LEU A 193 4.05 8.52 -21.70
C LEU A 193 4.52 7.11 -22.07
N LYS A 194 5.35 6.50 -21.22
CA LYS A 194 5.80 5.12 -21.38
C LYS A 194 4.96 4.21 -20.49
N VAL A 195 4.31 3.21 -21.07
CA VAL A 195 3.55 2.19 -20.33
C VAL A 195 4.23 0.84 -20.53
N ALA A 196 4.55 0.14 -19.44
CA ALA A 196 5.19 -1.17 -19.51
C ALA A 196 4.17 -2.23 -19.99
N THR A 197 4.52 -2.98 -21.03
CA THR A 197 3.65 -3.97 -21.69
C THR A 197 4.23 -5.39 -21.70
N ALA A 198 5.53 -5.56 -21.39
CA ALA A 198 6.09 -6.87 -21.05
C ALA A 198 7.34 -6.74 -20.17
N TYR A 199 7.53 -7.74 -19.30
CA TYR A 199 8.82 -8.06 -18.69
C TYR A 199 9.57 -9.03 -19.60
N CYS A 200 10.84 -8.76 -19.91
CA CYS A 200 11.61 -9.54 -20.87
C CYS A 200 12.97 -9.99 -20.31
N ILE A 201 13.32 -11.27 -20.47
CA ILE A 201 14.65 -11.84 -20.17
C ILE A 201 15.25 -12.33 -21.48
N ASP A 202 16.52 -12.03 -21.75
CA ASP A 202 17.23 -12.44 -22.98
C ASP A 202 16.45 -12.13 -24.28
N GLY A 203 15.72 -11.00 -24.27
CA GLY A 203 14.87 -10.55 -25.38
C GLY A 203 13.53 -11.28 -25.54
N LYS A 204 13.16 -12.19 -24.63
CA LYS A 204 11.90 -12.93 -24.65
C LYS A 204 10.94 -12.43 -23.56
N PRO A 205 9.65 -12.19 -23.87
CA PRO A 205 8.66 -11.81 -22.87
C PRO A 205 8.36 -12.96 -21.91
N LEU A 206 8.12 -12.62 -20.65
CA LEU A 206 7.59 -13.51 -19.62
C LEU A 206 6.06 -13.61 -19.72
N GLU A 207 5.53 -14.81 -19.44
CA GLU A 207 4.08 -15.07 -19.40
C GLU A 207 3.39 -14.40 -18.20
N SER A 208 4.11 -14.21 -17.09
CA SER A 208 3.59 -13.64 -15.84
C SER A 208 4.64 -12.82 -15.10
N PHE A 209 4.21 -12.09 -14.07
CA PHE A 209 5.11 -11.42 -13.14
C PHE A 209 5.99 -12.47 -12.41
N PRO A 210 7.34 -12.29 -12.35
CA PRO A 210 8.22 -13.26 -11.70
C PRO A 210 8.15 -13.14 -10.17
N ALA A 211 7.98 -14.27 -9.48
CA ALA A 211 8.01 -14.34 -8.02
C ALA A 211 9.45 -14.33 -7.43
N ASP A 212 10.46 -14.59 -8.27
CA ASP A 212 11.86 -14.55 -7.91
C ASP A 212 12.43 -13.14 -8.12
N LEU A 213 13.01 -12.55 -7.08
CA LEU A 213 13.61 -11.21 -7.13
C LEU A 213 14.88 -11.18 -7.98
N ASP A 214 15.67 -12.27 -7.95
CA ASP A 214 16.86 -12.41 -8.78
C ASP A 214 16.50 -12.41 -10.26
N ILE A 215 15.28 -12.81 -10.61
CA ILE A 215 14.73 -12.65 -11.95
C ILE A 215 14.20 -11.23 -12.15
N LEU A 216 13.41 -10.70 -11.22
CA LEU A 216 12.77 -9.39 -11.30
C LEU A 216 13.75 -8.20 -11.42
N GLU A 217 14.96 -8.31 -10.87
CA GLU A 217 16.03 -7.30 -11.03
C GLU A 217 16.69 -7.34 -12.42
N LYS A 218 16.62 -8.48 -13.11
CA LYS A 218 17.29 -8.73 -14.39
C LYS A 218 16.36 -8.53 -15.60
N VAL A 219 15.07 -8.24 -15.39
CA VAL A 219 14.11 -8.00 -16.48
C VAL A 219 14.39 -6.68 -17.20
N THR A 220 14.43 -6.75 -18.52
CA THR A 220 14.27 -5.57 -19.40
C THR A 220 12.78 -5.29 -19.59
N ILE A 221 12.39 -4.02 -19.73
CA ILE A 221 10.98 -3.66 -19.92
C ILE A 221 10.71 -3.28 -21.37
N GLN A 222 9.74 -3.96 -21.97
CA GLN A 222 9.11 -3.50 -23.20
C GLN A 222 8.10 -2.40 -22.84
N TYR A 223 8.26 -1.22 -23.44
CA TYR A 223 7.37 -0.08 -23.27
C TYR A 223 6.58 0.19 -24.55
N GLU A 224 5.27 0.43 -24.41
CA GLU A 224 4.53 1.20 -25.41
C GLU A 224 4.69 2.70 -25.12
N VAL A 225 4.82 3.51 -26.19
CA VAL A 225 4.97 4.96 -26.09
C VAL A 225 3.70 5.63 -26.60
N LEU A 226 2.95 6.21 -25.68
CA LEU A 226 1.74 6.97 -25.96
C LEU A 226 2.07 8.47 -26.00
N GLN A 227 1.42 9.22 -26.89
CA GLN A 227 1.55 10.67 -26.89
C GLN A 227 0.88 11.25 -25.62
N GLY A 228 1.59 12.13 -24.92
CA GLY A 228 1.03 12.83 -23.75
C GLY A 228 0.17 14.04 -24.15
N TRP A 229 -0.05 14.95 -23.19
CA TRP A 229 -0.81 16.18 -23.39
C TRP A 229 -0.15 17.39 -22.70
N LYS A 230 -0.69 18.58 -23.01
CA LYS A 230 -0.21 19.91 -22.56
C LYS A 230 -1.39 20.75 -22.09
N TYR A 231 -2.15 20.24 -21.13
CA TYR A 231 -3.47 20.75 -20.78
C TYR A 231 -3.88 20.36 -19.35
N ASP A 232 -4.29 21.34 -18.55
CA ASP A 232 -4.81 21.17 -17.17
C ASP A 232 -6.17 20.45 -17.16
N ILE A 233 -6.20 19.18 -16.75
CA ILE A 233 -7.43 18.37 -16.61
C ILE A 233 -8.06 18.45 -15.22
N SER A 234 -7.48 19.18 -14.26
CA SER A 234 -7.95 19.22 -12.85
C SER A 234 -9.42 19.66 -12.69
N LYS A 235 -9.99 20.30 -13.72
CA LYS A 235 -11.37 20.81 -13.78
C LYS A 235 -12.32 19.93 -14.61
N CYS A 236 -11.83 18.91 -15.31
CA CYS A 236 -12.67 17.96 -16.05
C CYS A 236 -13.49 17.11 -15.07
N ARG A 237 -14.81 17.02 -15.27
CA ARG A 237 -15.76 16.21 -14.49
C ARG A 237 -16.48 15.16 -15.34
N ARG A 238 -16.12 15.04 -16.62
CA ARG A 238 -16.62 14.02 -17.56
C ARG A 238 -15.48 13.52 -18.44
N PHE A 239 -15.50 12.22 -18.76
CA PHE A 239 -14.50 11.61 -19.67
C PHE A 239 -14.38 12.34 -21.02
N SER A 240 -15.50 12.85 -21.55
CA SER A 240 -15.57 13.60 -22.81
C SER A 240 -14.93 15.00 -22.76
N GLU A 241 -14.58 15.51 -21.57
CA GLU A 241 -13.88 16.79 -21.38
C GLU A 241 -12.36 16.61 -21.32
N LEU A 242 -11.86 15.38 -21.22
CA LEU A 242 -10.44 15.09 -21.27
C LEU A 242 -9.87 15.35 -22.68
N PRO A 243 -8.62 15.83 -22.80
CA PRO A 243 -7.89 15.85 -24.05
C PRO A 243 -7.90 14.48 -24.75
N GLU A 244 -7.89 14.46 -26.08
CA GLU A 244 -7.97 13.23 -26.87
C GLU A 244 -6.91 12.19 -26.47
N ASN A 245 -5.69 12.65 -26.16
CA ASN A 245 -4.59 11.79 -25.74
C ASN A 245 -4.75 11.25 -24.31
N ALA A 246 -5.37 12.00 -23.39
CA ALA A 246 -5.77 11.49 -22.07
C ALA A 246 -6.88 10.42 -22.21
N GLN A 247 -7.84 10.62 -23.11
CA GLN A 247 -8.84 9.60 -23.44
C GLN A 247 -8.20 8.34 -24.06
N LYS A 248 -7.22 8.49 -24.96
CA LYS A 248 -6.46 7.36 -25.53
C LYS A 248 -5.69 6.60 -24.44
N TYR A 249 -5.03 7.31 -23.54
CA TYR A 249 -4.27 6.72 -22.43
C TYR A 249 -5.16 5.88 -21.49
N VAL A 250 -6.34 6.38 -21.10
CA VAL A 250 -7.30 5.61 -20.30
C VAL A 250 -7.80 4.39 -21.08
N LYS A 251 -8.24 4.57 -22.34
CA LYS A 251 -8.72 3.46 -23.19
C LYS A 251 -7.65 2.40 -23.45
N PHE A 252 -6.39 2.79 -23.53
CA PHE A 252 -5.27 1.85 -23.66
C PHE A 252 -5.21 0.92 -22.45
N ILE A 253 -5.25 1.47 -21.22
CA ILE A 253 -5.26 0.68 -19.98
C ILE A 253 -6.51 -0.21 -19.89
N GLU A 254 -7.69 0.32 -20.23
CA GLU A 254 -8.96 -0.45 -20.22
C GLU A 254 -8.90 -1.66 -21.17
N ASN A 255 -8.39 -1.45 -22.40
CA ASN A 255 -8.24 -2.50 -23.40
C ASN A 255 -7.16 -3.52 -23.02
N TYR A 256 -6.00 -3.05 -22.52
CA TYR A 256 -4.86 -3.89 -22.14
C TYR A 256 -5.19 -4.79 -20.94
N LEU A 257 -5.91 -4.27 -19.94
CA LEU A 257 -6.33 -5.04 -18.77
C LEU A 257 -7.62 -5.86 -18.98
N GLY A 258 -8.40 -5.56 -20.03
CA GLY A 258 -9.73 -6.12 -20.24
C GLY A 258 -10.76 -5.67 -19.18
N VAL A 259 -10.48 -4.58 -18.45
CA VAL A 259 -11.29 -4.10 -17.32
C VAL A 259 -11.68 -2.63 -17.56
N PRO A 260 -12.99 -2.31 -17.65
CA PRO A 260 -13.44 -0.93 -17.86
C PRO A 260 -13.22 -0.08 -16.60
N SER A 261 -12.76 1.16 -16.79
CA SER A 261 -12.62 2.11 -15.69
C SER A 261 -14.00 2.51 -15.15
N LYS A 262 -14.09 2.69 -13.83
CA LYS A 262 -15.26 3.32 -13.19
C LYS A 262 -14.90 4.73 -12.74
N SER A 263 -14.40 5.49 -13.71
CA SER A 263 -13.89 6.85 -13.52
C SER A 263 -15.02 7.82 -13.14
N GLN A 264 -15.07 8.18 -11.86
CA GLN A 264 -15.67 9.44 -11.43
C GLN A 264 -14.60 10.53 -11.56
N PHE A 265 -14.93 11.60 -12.28
CA PHE A 265 -14.06 12.75 -12.55
C PHE A 265 -14.56 13.98 -11.78
#